data_AF-V9GG18-F1
#
_entry.id   AF-V9GG18-F1
#
_cell.length_a   1.000
_cell.length_b   1.000
_cell.length_c   1.000
_cell.angle_alpha   90.00
_cell.angle_beta   90.00
_cell.angle_gamma   90.00
#
_symmetry.space_group_name_H-M   'P 1'
#
loop_
_entity.id
_entity.type
_entity.pdbx_description
1 polymer ?
#
loop_
_entity_poly.entity_id
_entity_poly.type
_entity_poly.pdbx_seq_one_letter_code
_entity_poly.pdbx_strand_id
1 'polypeptide(L)'
;MAKKGQTFHHYSLETKKQAVAMRLEGMTKKEVASALHISDIGRLKVWMRKYRENGEEGLVDRRRKAGGLNSDPNQAEHLEEEPLSQV
;
A
#
# COMPACT_ATOMS: atom_id res chain seq x y z
N MET A 1 18.08 -12.25 -11.89
CA MET A 1 18.86 -11.85 -10.70
C MET A 1 18.40 -10.50 -10.22
N ALA A 2 18.18 -10.33 -8.91
CA ALA A 2 18.03 -9.00 -8.33
C ALA A 2 19.36 -8.25 -8.42
N LYS A 3 19.33 -6.97 -8.77
CA LYS A 3 20.53 -6.12 -8.84
C LYS A 3 20.90 -5.64 -7.44
N LYS A 4 22.20 -5.60 -7.11
CA LYS A 4 22.71 -5.07 -5.84
C LYS A 4 22.20 -3.63 -5.66
N GLY A 5 21.49 -3.38 -4.55
CA GLY A 5 20.85 -2.08 -4.26
C GLY A 5 19.34 -2.01 -4.53
N GLN A 6 18.69 -3.09 -4.97
CA GLN A 6 17.23 -3.13 -5.07
C GLN A 6 16.59 -3.12 -3.67
N THR A 7 15.92 -2.02 -3.32
CA THR A 7 15.09 -1.94 -2.12
C THR A 7 13.70 -2.51 -2.40
N PHE A 8 13.24 -3.41 -1.53
CA PHE A 8 11.89 -3.94 -1.57
C PHE A 8 11.05 -3.20 -0.55
N HIS A 9 10.15 -2.33 -1.03
CA HIS A 9 9.16 -1.72 -0.14
C HIS A 9 8.06 -2.74 0.16
N HIS A 10 7.91 -3.08 1.43
CA HIS A 10 6.84 -3.92 1.92
C HIS A 10 5.67 -3.03 2.38
N TYR A 11 4.49 -3.29 1.84
CA TYR A 11 3.26 -2.61 2.26
C TYR A 11 2.38 -3.59 3.04
N SER A 12 1.90 -3.14 4.19
CA SER A 12 0.97 -3.88 5.04
C SER A 12 -0.35 -4.15 4.31
N LEU A 13 -1.08 -5.19 4.74
CA LEU A 13 -2.38 -5.52 4.17
C LEU A 13 -3.36 -4.34 4.29
N GLU A 14 -3.33 -3.64 5.42
CA GLU A 14 -4.16 -2.46 5.68
C GLU A 14 -3.93 -1.35 4.66
N THR A 15 -2.67 -0.98 4.40
CA THR A 15 -2.33 0.01 3.37
C THR A 15 -2.87 -0.40 1.99
N LYS A 16 -2.79 -1.68 1.64
CA LYS A 16 -3.33 -2.19 0.37
C LYS A 16 -4.85 -2.09 0.32
N LYS A 17 -5.54 -2.44 1.41
CA LYS A 17 -6.99 -2.33 1.52
C LYS A 17 -7.44 -0.88 1.40
N GLN A 18 -6.78 0.03 2.11
CA GLN A 18 -7.06 1.46 2.04
C GLN A 18 -6.85 2.02 0.64
N ALA A 19 -5.77 1.60 -0.04
CA ALA A 19 -5.50 2.01 -1.41
C ALA A 19 -6.59 1.54 -2.39
N VAL A 20 -7.14 0.35 -2.19
CA VAL A 20 -8.26 -0.17 -2.99
C VAL A 20 -9.55 0.57 -2.65
N ALA A 21 -9.84 0.81 -1.36
CA ALA A 21 -11.03 1.56 -0.92
C ALA A 21 -11.07 2.96 -1.55
N MET A 22 -9.99 3.72 -1.45
CA MET A 22 -9.87 5.04 -2.09
C MET A 22 -10.08 4.99 -3.61
N ARG A 23 -9.64 3.91 -4.27
CA ARG A 23 -9.85 3.71 -5.70
C ARG A 23 -11.32 3.38 -6.02
N LEU A 24 -12.02 2.68 -5.13
CA LEU A 24 -13.46 2.42 -5.26
C LEU A 24 -14.28 3.70 -5.04
N GLU A 25 -13.83 4.60 -4.16
CA GLU A 25 -14.41 5.94 -3.97
C GLU A 25 -14.21 6.87 -5.17
N GLY A 26 -13.38 6.48 -6.14
CA GLY A 26 -13.17 7.21 -7.39
C GLY A 26 -11.89 8.05 -7.42
N MET A 27 -11.05 7.98 -6.40
CA MET A 27 -9.77 8.72 -6.38
C MET A 27 -8.84 8.25 -7.49
N THR A 28 -8.02 9.16 -8.00
CA THR A 28 -7.03 8.83 -9.02
C THR A 28 -5.84 8.08 -8.41
N LYS A 29 -5.13 7.30 -9.24
CA LYS A 29 -3.96 6.52 -8.79
C LYS A 29 -2.86 7.40 -8.18
N LYS A 30 -2.73 8.65 -8.65
CA LYS A 30 -1.74 9.61 -8.16
C LYS A 30 -2.13 10.13 -6.77
N GLU A 31 -3.39 10.43 -6.55
CA GLU A 31 -3.90 10.88 -5.25
C GLU A 31 -3.75 9.78 -4.21
N VAL A 32 -4.17 8.55 -4.53
CA VAL A 32 -4.00 7.40 -3.63
C VAL A 32 -2.52 7.16 -3.30
N ALA A 33 -1.64 7.26 -4.30
CA ALA A 33 -0.21 7.09 -4.08
C ALA A 33 0.39 8.19 -3.19
N SER A 34 -0.11 9.42 -3.32
CA SER A 34 0.34 10.55 -2.49
C SER A 34 -0.20 10.41 -1.06
N ALA A 35 -1.49 10.11 -0.91
CA ALA A 35 -2.15 9.94 0.38
C ALA A 35 -1.57 8.80 1.22
N LEU A 36 -1.13 7.72 0.57
CA LEU A 36 -0.57 6.55 1.24
C LEU A 36 0.97 6.48 1.15
N HIS A 37 1.62 7.54 0.68
CA HIS A 37 3.08 7.62 0.50
C HIS A 37 3.67 6.43 -0.30
N ILE A 38 2.90 5.93 -1.28
CA ILE A 38 3.30 4.82 -2.14
C ILE A 38 4.17 5.38 -3.25
N SER A 39 5.47 5.08 -3.19
CA SER A 39 6.42 5.55 -4.19
C SER A 39 6.23 4.90 -5.57
N ASP A 40 5.61 3.72 -5.64
CA ASP A 40 5.40 2.98 -6.89
C ASP A 40 3.92 2.79 -7.22
N ILE A 41 3.42 3.61 -8.15
CA ILE A 41 2.04 3.54 -8.67
C ILE A 41 1.77 2.19 -9.38
N GLY A 42 2.81 1.52 -9.88
CA GLY A 42 2.71 0.19 -10.48
C GLY A 42 2.12 -0.86 -9.54
N ARG A 43 2.55 -0.84 -8.27
CA ARG A 43 2.01 -1.71 -7.20
C ARG A 43 0.50 -1.55 -7.02
N LEU A 44 -0.01 -0.33 -7.10
CA LEU A 44 -1.45 -0.07 -6.99
C LEU A 44 -2.26 -0.75 -8.11
N LYS A 45 -1.73 -0.78 -9.34
CA LYS A 45 -2.37 -1.52 -10.45
C LYS A 45 -2.43 -3.01 -10.16
N VAL A 46 -1.36 -3.57 -9.59
CA VAL A 46 -1.31 -4.99 -9.24
C VAL A 46 -2.32 -5.31 -8.15
N TRP A 47 -2.41 -4.48 -7.10
CA TRP A 47 -3.39 -4.65 -6.03
C TRP A 47 -4.83 -4.59 -6.55
N MET A 48 -5.15 -3.59 -7.38
CA MET A 48 -6.47 -3.51 -8.03
C MET A 48 -6.79 -4.73 -8.88
N ARG A 49 -5.81 -5.27 -9.61
CA ARG A 49 -6.02 -6.49 -10.41
C ARG A 49 -6.33 -7.68 -9.50
N LYS A 50 -5.49 -7.91 -8.49
CA LYS A 50 -5.70 -9.01 -7.53
C LYS A 50 -7.00 -8.89 -6.75
N TYR A 51 -7.40 -7.66 -6.41
CA TYR A 51 -8.66 -7.40 -5.74
C TYR A 51 -9.87 -7.75 -6.63
N ARG A 52 -9.80 -7.50 -7.94
CA ARG A 52 -10.85 -7.90 -8.88
C ARG A 52 -10.91 -9.41 -9.11
N GLU A 53 -9.78 -10.10 -8.98
CA GLU A 53 -9.69 -11.55 -9.20
C GLU A 53 -10.09 -12.37 -7.96
N ASN A 54 -9.69 -11.93 -6.76
CA ASN A 54 -9.79 -12.70 -5.52
C ASN A 54 -10.30 -11.88 -4.33
N GLY A 55 -10.79 -10.65 -4.55
CA GLY A 55 -11.19 -9.76 -3.46
C GLY A 55 -10.04 -9.41 -2.51
N GLU A 56 -10.35 -9.23 -1.24
CA GLU A 56 -9.38 -8.90 -0.21
C GLU A 56 -8.29 -9.97 -0.02
N GLU A 57 -8.63 -11.24 -0.22
CA GLU A 57 -7.68 -12.36 -0.14
C GLU A 57 -6.58 -12.27 -1.21
N GLY A 58 -6.84 -11.58 -2.32
CA GLY A 58 -5.86 -11.30 -3.35
C GLY A 58 -4.73 -10.36 -2.89
N LEU A 59 -5.01 -9.49 -1.91
CA LEU A 59 -4.05 -8.50 -1.39
C LEU A 59 -3.08 -9.10 -0.36
N VAL A 60 -3.46 -10.25 0.22
CA VAL A 60 -2.65 -11.00 1.17
C VAL A 60 -1.45 -11.61 0.44
N ASP A 61 -0.25 -11.30 0.93
CA ASP A 61 0.96 -11.88 0.36
C ASP A 61 1.13 -13.33 0.83
N ARG A 62 0.77 -14.27 -0.05
CA ARG A 62 0.91 -15.71 0.22
C ARG A 62 2.34 -16.25 0.07
N ARG A 63 3.33 -15.43 -0.30
CA ARG A 63 4.72 -15.91 -0.47
C ARG A 63 5.43 -16.22 0.85
N ARG A 64 4.85 -15.87 2.00
CA ARG A 64 5.49 -15.96 3.33
C ARG A 64 5.17 -17.23 4.12
N LYS A 65 5.02 -18.41 3.48
CA LYS A 65 5.05 -19.70 4.20
C LYS A 65 6.42 -20.41 4.16
N ALA A 66 7.47 -19.70 3.78
CA ALA A 66 8.85 -20.17 3.92
C ALA A 66 9.77 -19.01 4.33
N GLY A 67 10.11 -18.96 5.62
CA GLY A 67 11.31 -18.32 6.19
C GLY A 67 11.60 -16.85 5.85
N GLY A 68 11.37 -15.96 6.80
CA GLY A 68 12.10 -14.69 6.86
C GLY A 68 11.27 -13.54 7.38
N LEU A 69 11.19 -13.40 8.71
CA LEU A 69 10.86 -12.14 9.38
C LEU A 69 11.67 -11.00 8.75
N ASN A 70 10.98 -10.06 8.12
CA ASN A 70 11.46 -8.69 7.97
C ASN A 70 10.20 -7.85 8.12
N SER A 71 10.00 -7.42 9.37
CA SER A 71 9.06 -6.38 9.77
C SER A 71 9.67 -5.07 9.30
N ASP A 72 9.05 -4.42 8.33
CA ASP A 72 9.51 -3.13 7.82
C ASP A 72 9.17 -2.05 8.87
N PRO A 73 10.16 -1.29 9.38
CA PRO A 73 9.96 -0.27 10.42
C PRO A 73 9.50 1.09 9.85
N ASN A 74 8.91 1.13 8.65
CA ASN A 74 8.35 2.36 8.10
C ASN A 74 6.94 2.63 8.64
N GLN A 75 6.84 2.56 9.97
CA GLN A 75 5.81 3.19 10.76
C GLN A 75 6.45 4.49 11.29
N ALA A 76 6.53 5.49 10.43
CA ALA A 76 6.73 6.89 10.83
C ALA A 76 5.39 7.55 10.49
N GLU A 77 4.48 7.78 11.44
CA GLU A 77 4.58 8.88 12.41
C GLU A 77 5.14 10.13 11.74
N HIS A 78 4.25 10.94 11.15
CA HIS A 78 4.16 12.39 11.31
C HIS A 78 3.28 12.99 10.20
N LEU A 79 2.30 13.81 10.60
CA LEU A 79 1.41 14.76 9.91
C LEU A 79 0.02 14.60 10.59
N GLU A 80 -0.19 15.08 11.81
CA GLU A 80 -0.40 16.52 12.13
C GLU A 80 -1.25 17.22 11.05
N GLU A 81 -2.45 16.70 10.77
CA GLU A 81 -3.50 17.48 10.09
C GLU A 81 -4.76 17.43 10.95
N GLU A 82 -4.78 18.28 11.98
CA GLU A 82 -6.01 18.92 12.44
C GLU A 82 -6.34 20.05 11.44
N PRO A 83 -7.23 19.87 10.44
CA PRO A 83 -7.83 21.03 9.81
C PRO A 83 -8.85 21.60 10.79
N LEU A 84 -8.50 22.76 11.34
CA LEU A 84 -9.37 23.73 12.01
C LEU A 84 -10.87 23.53 11.67
N SER A 85 -11.64 23.00 12.61
CA SER A 85 -13.05 23.36 12.71
C SER A 85 -13.14 24.61 13.57
N GLN A 86 -12.93 25.76 12.93
CA GLN A 86 -13.34 27.04 13.48
C GLN A 86 -14.87 27.10 13.47
N VAL A 87 -15.49 26.99 14.65
CA VAL A 87 -16.83 27.52 14.96
C VAL A 87 -16.79 28.26 16.29
#